data_AF-A0A851C249-F1
#
_entry.id   AF-A0A851C249-F1
#
_cell.length_a   1.000
_cell.length_b   1.000
_cell.length_c   1.000
_cell.angle_alpha   90.00
_cell.angle_beta   90.00
_cell.angle_gamma   90.00
#
_symmetry.space_group_name_H-M   'P 1'
#
loop_
_entity.id
_entity.type
_entity.pdbx_description
1 polymer ?
#
loop_
_entity_poly.entity_id
_entity_poly.type
_entity_poly.pdbx_seq_one_letter_code
_entity_poly.pdbx_strand_id
1 'polypeptide(L)'
;TGDAWNIKQLRGKSSEDLHKLWYVLLKEKNMLLTLQQESKRQLKPMPSPERLEKVEESMKNIDLVVKERENALRLLQTGHEKPVPGEWRHDFLGRVFWYNYKEWPIPWHLNEKHKRKRFYYLPHVNHFLRLRLEKFLCKRARRQNLEKKRQKLLEKKFPHLA
;
A
#
# COMPACT_ATOMS: atom_id res chain seq x y z
N THR A 1 29.48 -3.55 -8.09
CA THR A 1 28.04 -3.66 -7.79
C THR A 1 27.37 -2.41 -8.30
N GLY A 2 26.31 -2.51 -9.11
CA GLY A 2 25.62 -1.34 -9.66
C GLY A 2 24.66 -0.70 -8.65
N ASP A 3 24.26 0.52 -8.95
CA ASP A 3 23.17 1.21 -8.24
C ASP A 3 21.80 0.68 -8.67
N ALA A 4 20.79 0.93 -7.83
CA ALA A 4 19.40 0.64 -8.17
C ALA A 4 18.92 1.53 -9.31
N TRP A 5 17.98 1.02 -10.12
CA TRP A 5 17.37 1.79 -11.19
C TRP A 5 16.52 2.93 -10.63
N ASN A 6 16.87 4.16 -11.00
CA ASN A 6 16.12 5.34 -10.58
C ASN A 6 14.85 5.53 -11.44
N ILE A 7 13.75 5.95 -10.82
CA ILE A 7 12.47 6.25 -11.46
C ILE A 7 12.65 7.18 -12.67
N LYS A 8 13.49 8.21 -12.56
CA LYS A 8 13.73 9.16 -13.67
C LYS A 8 14.34 8.48 -14.90
N GLN A 9 15.26 7.53 -14.70
CA GLN A 9 15.88 6.78 -15.79
C GLN A 9 14.86 5.85 -16.46
N LEU A 10 13.99 5.21 -15.66
CA LEU A 10 12.96 4.29 -16.13
C LEU A 10 11.86 4.99 -16.93
N ARG A 11 11.51 6.24 -16.58
CA ARG A 11 10.52 7.04 -17.34
C ARG A 11 10.95 7.29 -18.78
N GLY A 12 12.24 7.40 -19.05
CA GLY A 12 12.81 7.58 -20.40
C GLY A 12 12.89 6.31 -21.23
N LYS A 13 12.51 5.13 -20.70
CA LYS A 13 12.56 3.85 -21.42
C LYS A 13 11.21 3.48 -22.03
N SER A 14 11.23 2.75 -23.15
CA SER A 14 10.03 2.21 -23.77
C SER A 14 9.35 1.16 -22.87
N SER A 15 8.05 0.90 -23.06
CA SER A 15 7.36 -0.14 -22.30
C SER A 15 7.89 -1.54 -22.60
N GLU A 16 8.36 -1.79 -23.82
CA GLU A 16 9.00 -3.05 -24.22
C GLU A 16 10.33 -3.27 -23.47
N ASP A 17 11.15 -2.23 -23.34
CA ASP A 17 12.41 -2.31 -22.60
C ASP A 17 12.17 -2.53 -21.11
N LEU A 18 11.16 -1.88 -20.53
CA LEU A 18 10.77 -2.11 -19.14
C LEU A 18 10.32 -3.56 -18.91
N HIS A 19 9.56 -4.14 -19.85
CA HIS A 19 9.14 -5.53 -19.79
C HIS A 19 10.35 -6.50 -19.85
N LYS A 20 11.29 -6.27 -20.77
CA LYS A 20 12.54 -7.04 -20.84
C LYS A 20 13.38 -6.90 -19.56
N LEU A 21 13.53 -5.67 -19.05
CA LEU A 21 14.28 -5.36 -17.85
C LEU A 21 13.68 -6.04 -16.61
N TRP A 22 12.35 -6.09 -16.50
CA TRP A 22 11.66 -6.79 -15.42
C TRP A 22 12.12 -8.26 -15.31
N TYR A 23 12.21 -8.98 -16.42
CA TYR A 23 12.66 -10.38 -16.42
C TYR A 23 14.15 -10.54 -16.10
N VAL A 24 15.00 -9.58 -16.49
CA VAL A 24 16.41 -9.57 -16.10
C VAL A 24 16.52 -9.46 -14.57
N LEU A 25 15.79 -8.50 -13.97
CA LEU A 25 15.76 -8.31 -12.52
C LEU A 25 15.11 -9.46 -11.78
N LEU A 26 14.08 -10.09 -12.34
CA LEU A 26 13.42 -11.24 -11.74
C LEU A 26 14.35 -12.46 -11.65
N LYS A 27 15.13 -12.74 -12.70
CA LYS A 27 16.14 -13.82 -12.68
C LYS A 27 17.21 -13.55 -11.63
N GLU A 28 17.68 -12.31 -11.57
CA GLU A 28 18.65 -11.86 -10.58
C GLU A 28 18.10 -12.00 -9.14
N LYS A 29 16.86 -11.56 -8.89
CA LYS A 29 16.18 -11.71 -7.60
C LYS A 29 16.10 -13.17 -7.18
N ASN A 30 15.69 -14.05 -8.08
CA ASN A 30 15.57 -15.48 -7.78
C ASN A 30 16.93 -16.10 -7.43
N MET A 31 18.00 -15.73 -8.15
CA MET A 31 19.36 -16.16 -7.83
C MET A 31 19.78 -15.68 -6.42
N LEU A 32 19.54 -14.41 -6.09
CA LEU A 32 19.87 -13.86 -4.76
C LEU A 32 19.07 -14.51 -3.63
N LEU A 33 17.79 -14.82 -3.85
CA LEU A 33 16.97 -15.55 -2.89
C LEU A 33 17.50 -16.97 -2.64
N THR A 34 17.95 -17.67 -3.70
CA THR A 34 18.60 -18.98 -3.52
C THR A 34 19.91 -18.87 -2.75
N LEU A 35 20.73 -17.84 -3.04
CA LEU A 35 21.97 -17.59 -2.32
C LEU A 35 21.71 -17.27 -0.84
N GLN A 36 20.68 -16.47 -0.54
CA GLN A 36 20.28 -16.14 0.82
C GLN A 36 19.84 -17.41 1.58
N GLN A 37 19.08 -18.28 0.92
CA GLN A 37 18.61 -19.52 1.52
C GLN A 37 19.76 -20.51 1.77
N GLU A 38 20.68 -20.66 0.81
CA GLU A 38 21.87 -21.50 0.98
C GLU A 38 22.81 -20.93 2.06
N SER A 39 22.97 -19.61 2.14
CA SER A 39 23.76 -18.98 3.21
C SER A 39 23.19 -19.30 4.59
N LYS A 40 21.85 -19.24 4.75
CA LYS A 40 21.16 -19.67 5.99
C LYS A 40 21.37 -21.15 6.28
N ARG A 41 21.24 -22.03 5.27
CA ARG A 41 21.45 -23.48 5.40
C ARG A 41 22.88 -23.80 5.86
N GLN A 42 23.87 -23.10 5.32
CA GLN A 42 25.28 -23.25 5.67
C GLN A 42 25.67 -22.49 6.94
N LEU A 43 24.73 -21.78 7.59
CA LEU A 43 24.96 -20.92 8.75
C LEU A 43 26.06 -19.87 8.50
N LYS A 44 26.19 -19.40 7.26
CA LYS A 44 27.15 -18.36 6.85
C LYS A 44 26.41 -17.06 6.54
N PRO A 45 27.03 -15.89 6.80
CA PRO A 45 26.45 -14.63 6.38
C PRO A 45 26.43 -14.55 4.84
N MET A 46 25.36 -13.97 4.30
CA MET A 46 25.25 -13.72 2.87
C MET A 46 26.34 -12.73 2.42
N PRO A 47 27.05 -12.98 1.31
CA PRO A 47 28.16 -12.13 0.87
C PRO A 47 27.78 -10.66 0.57
N SER A 48 26.58 -10.40 0.02
CA SER A 48 26.12 -9.05 -0.34
C SER A 48 24.59 -8.89 -0.26
N PRO A 49 24.03 -8.72 0.96
CA PRO A 49 22.59 -8.56 1.14
C PRO A 49 22.04 -7.28 0.49
N GLU A 50 22.85 -6.21 0.41
CA GLU A 50 22.49 -4.94 -0.24
C GLU A 50 22.05 -5.11 -1.71
N ARG A 51 22.60 -6.11 -2.41
CA ARG A 51 22.26 -6.37 -3.81
C ARG A 51 20.79 -6.77 -3.96
N LEU A 52 20.25 -7.52 -2.98
CA LEU A 52 18.84 -7.91 -2.97
C LEU A 52 17.95 -6.68 -2.78
N GLU A 53 18.29 -5.80 -1.85
CA GLU A 53 17.54 -4.57 -1.60
C GLU A 53 17.50 -3.67 -2.84
N LYS A 54 18.64 -3.49 -3.52
CA LYS A 54 18.73 -2.71 -4.76
C LYS A 54 17.89 -3.28 -5.90
N VAL A 55 17.84 -4.61 -6.03
CA VAL A 55 17.01 -5.29 -7.03
C VAL A 55 15.52 -5.12 -6.69
N GLU A 56 15.14 -5.27 -5.43
CA GLU A 56 13.76 -5.06 -4.99
C GLU A 56 13.29 -3.61 -5.18
N GLU A 57 14.15 -2.64 -4.86
CA GLU A 57 13.89 -1.22 -5.12
C GLU A 57 13.71 -0.95 -6.62
N SER A 58 14.61 -1.49 -7.46
CA SER A 58 14.51 -1.38 -8.92
C SER A 58 13.20 -1.96 -9.45
N MET A 59 12.78 -3.12 -8.96
CA MET A 59 11.51 -3.74 -9.35
C MET A 59 10.31 -2.88 -8.92
N LYS A 60 10.30 -2.36 -7.69
CA LYS A 60 9.23 -1.45 -7.22
C LYS A 60 9.15 -0.17 -8.08
N ASN A 61 10.31 0.38 -8.47
CA ASN A 61 10.37 1.57 -9.31
C ASN A 61 9.81 1.30 -10.72
N ILE A 62 10.09 0.13 -11.32
CA ILE A 62 9.50 -0.26 -12.61
C ILE A 62 7.98 -0.39 -12.50
N ASP A 63 7.48 -1.10 -11.48
CA ASP A 63 6.04 -1.28 -11.24
C ASP A 63 5.33 0.07 -11.04
N LEU A 64 5.96 0.99 -10.31
CA LEU A 64 5.46 2.36 -10.13
C LEU A 64 5.36 3.11 -11.46
N VAL A 65 6.41 3.11 -12.30
CA VAL A 65 6.40 3.81 -13.60
C VAL A 65 5.34 3.24 -14.53
N VAL A 66 5.18 1.92 -14.56
CA VAL A 66 4.14 1.27 -15.38
C VAL A 66 2.75 1.66 -14.89
N LYS A 67 2.51 1.65 -13.57
CA LYS A 67 1.25 2.10 -12.97
C LYS A 67 0.96 3.58 -13.23
N GLU A 68 1.96 4.46 -13.15
CA GLU A 68 1.82 5.88 -13.47
C GLU A 68 1.31 6.06 -14.92
N ARG A 69 1.92 5.34 -15.87
CA ARG A 69 1.53 5.37 -17.29
C ARG A 69 0.11 4.88 -17.51
N GLU A 70 -0.24 3.73 -16.92
CA GLU A 70 -1.58 3.14 -17.03
C GLU A 70 -2.65 4.07 -16.41
N ASN A 71 -2.38 4.63 -15.23
CA ASN A 71 -3.29 5.55 -14.57
C ASN A 71 -3.54 6.81 -15.39
N ALA A 72 -2.48 7.40 -15.97
CA ALA A 72 -2.61 8.58 -16.84
C ALA A 72 -3.45 8.27 -18.08
N LEU A 73 -3.20 7.13 -18.73
CA LEU A 73 -3.99 6.69 -19.88
C LEU A 73 -5.46 6.46 -19.53
N ARG A 74 -5.73 5.77 -18.42
CA ARG A 74 -7.10 5.50 -17.94
C ARG A 74 -7.86 6.78 -17.63
N LEU A 75 -7.22 7.75 -16.98
CA LEU A 75 -7.81 9.05 -16.68
C LEU A 75 -8.17 9.82 -17.96
N LEU A 76 -7.33 9.77 -18.99
CA LEU A 76 -7.62 10.43 -20.26
C LEU A 76 -8.76 9.75 -21.05
N GLN A 77 -8.82 8.42 -21.02
CA GLN A 77 -9.82 7.66 -21.79
C GLN A 77 -11.19 7.56 -21.10
N THR A 78 -11.22 7.33 -19.79
CA THR A 78 -12.45 7.05 -19.03
C THR A 78 -12.75 8.06 -17.94
N GLY A 79 -11.75 8.82 -17.48
CA GLY A 79 -11.86 9.70 -16.32
C GLY A 79 -11.88 8.97 -14.97
N HIS A 80 -11.74 7.63 -14.94
CA HIS A 80 -11.79 6.86 -13.70
C HIS A 80 -10.43 6.80 -12.98
N GLU A 81 -10.41 7.24 -11.72
CA GLU A 81 -9.20 7.22 -10.89
C GLU A 81 -8.70 5.82 -10.57
N LYS A 82 -9.59 4.86 -10.35
CA LYS A 82 -9.25 3.49 -9.93
C LYS A 82 -9.42 2.49 -11.08
N PRO A 83 -8.55 1.46 -11.19
CA PRO A 83 -8.71 0.43 -12.21
C PRO A 83 -9.93 -0.46 -11.94
N VAL A 84 -10.12 -0.83 -10.68
CA VAL A 84 -11.21 -1.72 -10.26
C VAL A 84 -12.36 -0.87 -9.73
N PRO A 85 -13.58 -1.05 -10.26
CA PRO A 85 -14.75 -0.34 -9.75
C PRO A 85 -15.07 -0.81 -8.33
N GLY A 86 -15.66 0.09 -7.56
CA GLY A 86 -16.07 -0.17 -6.20
C GLY A 86 -16.88 0.98 -5.65
N GLU A 87 -17.35 0.80 -4.43
CA GLU A 87 -18.15 1.82 -3.76
C GLU A 87 -17.95 1.79 -2.24
N TRP A 88 -18.32 2.89 -1.59
CA TRP A 88 -18.34 2.97 -0.14
C TRP A 88 -19.57 2.24 0.40
N ARG A 89 -19.34 1.22 1.22
CA ARG A 89 -20.40 0.46 1.89
C ARG A 89 -20.18 0.39 3.39
N HIS A 90 -21.23 0.02 4.12
CA HIS A 90 -21.12 -0.30 5.53
C HIS A 90 -20.95 -1.81 5.75
N ASP A 91 -20.03 -2.18 6.63
CA ASP A 91 -19.99 -3.53 7.19
C ASP A 91 -21.20 -3.77 8.11
N PHE A 92 -21.44 -5.04 8.47
CA PHE A 92 -22.40 -5.41 9.51
C PHE A 92 -22.15 -4.75 10.88
N LEU A 93 -20.93 -4.22 11.09
CA LEU A 93 -20.52 -3.48 12.29
C LEU A 93 -20.57 -1.95 12.10
N GLY A 94 -21.16 -1.45 11.02
CA GLY A 94 -21.35 -0.02 10.74
C GLY A 94 -20.10 0.75 10.35
N ARG A 95 -18.98 0.06 10.10
CA ARG A 95 -17.75 0.66 9.60
C ARG A 95 -17.92 0.95 8.11
N VAL A 96 -17.55 2.15 7.68
CA VAL A 96 -17.46 2.49 6.26
C VAL A 96 -16.19 1.86 5.70
N PHE A 97 -16.31 1.10 4.62
CA PHE A 97 -15.18 0.53 3.90
C PHE A 97 -15.42 0.60 2.39
N TRP A 98 -14.32 0.62 1.64
CA TRP A 98 -14.37 0.57 0.18
C TRP A 98 -14.53 -0.88 -0.28
N TYR A 99 -15.66 -1.21 -0.91
CA TYR A 99 -15.94 -2.52 -1.45
C TYR A 99 -15.52 -2.58 -2.92
N ASN A 100 -14.45 -3.34 -3.20
CA ASN A 100 -14.05 -3.65 -4.57
C ASN A 100 -15.03 -4.66 -5.18
N TYR A 101 -15.53 -4.36 -6.37
CA TYR A 101 -16.36 -5.30 -7.11
C TYR A 101 -15.54 -6.51 -7.55
N LYS A 102 -16.24 -7.63 -7.71
CA LYS A 102 -15.68 -8.87 -8.23
C LYS A 102 -16.38 -9.19 -9.54
N GLU A 103 -15.64 -9.73 -10.47
CA GLU A 103 -16.19 -10.25 -11.71
C GLU A 103 -17.02 -11.51 -11.40
N TRP A 104 -18.24 -11.55 -11.95
CA TRP A 104 -19.16 -12.68 -11.82
C TRP A 104 -19.79 -12.96 -13.18
N PRO A 105 -20.02 -14.23 -13.54
CA PRO A 105 -20.69 -14.58 -14.79
C PRO A 105 -22.20 -14.28 -14.77
N ILE A 106 -22.77 -14.10 -13.57
CA ILE A 106 -24.21 -13.95 -13.34
C ILE A 106 -24.46 -12.64 -12.56
N PRO A 107 -25.55 -11.90 -12.84
CA PRO A 107 -25.96 -10.73 -12.06
C PRO A 107 -26.09 -10.98 -10.54
N TRP A 108 -25.84 -9.94 -9.75
CA TRP A 108 -25.79 -10.01 -8.29
C TRP A 108 -27.09 -10.49 -7.63
N HIS A 109 -28.24 -10.19 -8.24
CA HIS A 109 -29.57 -10.58 -7.72
C HIS A 109 -29.93 -12.03 -8.01
N LEU A 110 -29.12 -12.78 -8.76
CA LEU A 110 -29.24 -14.24 -8.93
C LEU A 110 -28.16 -14.97 -8.12
N ASN A 111 -27.07 -14.29 -7.79
CA ASN A 111 -25.95 -14.86 -7.04
C ASN A 111 -26.27 -15.00 -5.55
N GLU A 112 -26.51 -16.22 -5.08
CA GLU A 112 -26.75 -16.51 -3.66
C GLU A 112 -25.61 -16.05 -2.73
N LYS A 113 -24.35 -16.23 -3.15
CA LYS A 113 -23.18 -15.84 -2.35
C LYS A 113 -23.12 -14.33 -2.18
N HIS A 114 -23.55 -13.57 -3.19
CA HIS A 114 -23.69 -12.13 -3.05
C HIS A 114 -24.84 -11.77 -2.11
N LYS A 115 -26.01 -12.39 -2.27
CA LYS A 115 -27.18 -12.15 -1.41
C LYS A 115 -26.94 -12.42 0.07
N ARG A 116 -26.10 -13.40 0.41
CA ARG A 116 -25.74 -13.72 1.80
C ARG A 116 -24.89 -12.61 2.47
N LYS A 117 -24.24 -11.74 1.69
CA LYS A 117 -23.47 -10.62 2.25
C LYS A 117 -24.40 -9.52 2.75
N ARG A 118 -24.13 -9.05 3.95
CA ARG A 118 -24.84 -7.91 4.55
C ARG A 118 -24.00 -6.65 4.39
N PHE A 119 -24.54 -5.67 3.67
CA PHE A 119 -23.94 -4.35 3.46
C PHE A 119 -24.66 -3.25 4.26
N TYR A 120 -25.27 -3.66 5.37
CA TYR A 120 -25.98 -2.81 6.31
C TYR A 120 -25.71 -3.31 7.72
N TYR A 121 -25.90 -2.42 8.69
CA TYR A 121 -25.80 -2.71 10.11
C TYR A 121 -27.13 -2.34 10.79
N LEU A 122 -27.35 -2.93 11.96
CA LEU A 122 -28.58 -2.73 12.72
C LEU A 122 -28.41 -1.61 13.75
N PRO A 123 -29.51 -0.97 14.21
CA PRO A 123 -29.45 0.16 15.15
C PRO A 123 -28.71 -0.12 16.47
N HIS A 124 -28.71 -1.38 16.95
CA HIS A 124 -27.99 -1.75 18.18
C HIS A 124 -26.46 -1.56 18.08
N VAL A 125 -25.93 -1.48 16.86
CA VAL A 125 -24.49 -1.22 16.63
C VAL A 125 -24.12 0.24 16.92
N ASN A 126 -25.08 1.16 16.94
CA ASN A 126 -24.85 2.59 17.16
C ASN A 126 -24.12 2.89 18.48
N HIS A 127 -24.44 2.15 19.55
CA HIS A 127 -23.77 2.29 20.84
C HIS A 127 -22.25 2.03 20.72
N PHE A 128 -21.87 0.97 19.99
CA PHE A 128 -20.47 0.62 19.77
C PHE A 128 -19.75 1.61 18.86
N LEU A 129 -20.44 2.16 17.86
CA LEU A 129 -19.90 3.22 17.00
C LEU A 129 -19.57 4.48 17.82
N ARG A 130 -20.48 4.88 18.72
CA ARG A 130 -20.28 5.99 19.66
C ARG A 130 -19.06 5.74 20.56
N LEU A 131 -19.00 4.61 21.24
CA LEU A 131 -17.86 4.26 22.12
C LEU A 131 -16.53 4.25 21.37
N ARG A 132 -16.53 3.76 20.11
CA ARG A 132 -15.34 3.77 19.26
C ARG A 132 -14.90 5.19 18.92
N LEU A 133 -15.84 6.08 18.60
CA LEU A 133 -15.55 7.49 18.32
C LEU A 133 -15.00 8.20 19.57
N GLU A 134 -15.65 8.02 20.73
CA GLU A 134 -15.19 8.57 22.00
C GLU A 134 -13.76 8.11 22.32
N LYS A 135 -13.46 6.82 22.15
CA LYS A 135 -12.12 6.27 22.32
C LYS A 135 -11.10 6.90 21.37
N PHE A 136 -11.46 7.13 20.12
CA PHE A 136 -10.60 7.79 19.14
C PHE A 136 -10.32 9.25 19.53
N LEU A 137 -11.35 9.99 19.92
CA LEU A 137 -11.22 11.39 20.36
C LEU A 137 -10.36 11.51 21.61
N CYS A 138 -10.56 10.65 22.61
CA CYS A 138 -9.71 10.60 23.81
C CYS A 138 -8.24 10.33 23.47
N LYS A 139 -7.96 9.37 22.58
CA LYS A 139 -6.60 9.10 22.11
C LYS A 139 -5.99 10.30 21.38
N ARG A 140 -6.76 10.96 20.51
CA ARG A 140 -6.32 12.16 19.78
C ARG A 140 -5.97 13.31 20.73
N ALA A 141 -6.83 13.58 21.71
CA ALA A 141 -6.61 14.63 22.71
C ALA A 141 -5.36 14.36 23.57
N ARG A 142 -5.15 13.11 23.99
CA ARG A 142 -3.93 12.71 24.71
C ARG A 142 -2.66 12.95 23.89
N ARG A 143 -2.69 12.61 22.59
CA ARG A 143 -1.55 12.84 21.68
C ARG A 143 -1.24 14.33 21.52
N GLN A 144 -2.27 15.15 21.28
CA GLN A 144 -2.11 16.60 21.16
C GLN A 144 -1.58 17.23 22.45
N ASN A 145 -2.06 16.78 23.62
CA ASN A 145 -1.56 17.27 24.90
C ASN A 145 -0.09 16.87 25.13
N LEU A 146 0.31 15.67 24.71
CA LEU A 146 1.70 15.23 24.77
C LEU A 146 2.60 16.06 23.82
N GLU A 147 2.16 16.30 22.59
CA GLU A 147 2.85 17.15 21.62
C GLU A 147 3.04 18.57 22.17
N LYS A 148 1.99 19.19 22.73
CA LYS A 148 2.07 20.51 23.39
C LYS A 148 3.05 20.51 24.57
N LYS A 149 3.04 19.46 25.40
CA LYS A 149 3.99 19.32 26.51
C LYS A 149 5.44 19.19 26.01
N ARG A 150 5.67 18.42 24.94
CA ARG A 150 6.98 18.29 24.30
C ARG A 150 7.46 19.61 23.72
N GLN A 151 6.58 20.34 23.02
CA GLN A 151 6.88 21.65 22.46
C GLN A 151 7.27 22.65 23.55
N LYS A 152 6.47 22.78 24.63
CA LYS A 152 6.80 23.63 25.78
C LYS A 152 8.14 23.26 26.44
N LEU A 153 8.48 21.98 26.47
CA LEU A 153 9.77 21.51 27.00
C LEU A 153 10.92 21.87 26.05
N LEU A 154 10.71 21.80 24.74
CA LEU A 154 11.69 22.22 23.73
C LEU A 154 11.94 23.73 23.79
N GLU A 155 10.90 24.55 23.83
CA GLU A 155 11.00 26.01 23.98
C GLU A 155 11.79 26.40 25.25
N LYS A 156 11.59 25.67 26.35
CA LYS A 156 12.38 25.86 27.59
C LYS A 156 13.86 25.50 27.44
N LYS A 157 14.19 24.45 26.69
CA LYS A 157 15.58 24.00 26.50
C LYS A 157 16.31 24.82 25.43
N PHE A 158 15.58 25.26 24.42
CA PHE A 158 16.09 25.97 23.26
C PHE A 158 15.27 27.25 23.05
N PRO A 159 15.53 28.30 23.84
CA PRO A 159 14.74 29.53 23.81
C PRO A 159 14.90 30.34 22.51
N HIS A 160 15.89 30.03 21.67
CA HIS A 160 16.07 30.61 20.34
C HIS A 160 15.19 29.95 19.26
N LEU A 161 14.52 28.84 19.58
CA LEU A 161 13.52 28.20 18.71
C LEU A 161 12.10 28.72 18.96
N ALA A 162 11.92 29.60 19.95
CA ALA A 162 10.65 30.21 20.32
C ALA A 162 10.27 31.36 19.38
#